data_AF-A0A2W6E6M8-F1
#
_entry.id   AF-A0A2W6E6M8-F1
#
_cell.length_a   1.000
_cell.length_b   1.000
_cell.length_c   1.000
_cell.angle_alpha   90.00
_cell.angle_beta   90.00
_cell.angle_gamma   90.00
#
_symmetry.space_group_name_H-M   'P 1'
#
loop_
_entity.id
_entity.type
_entity.pdbx_description
1 polymer ?
#
loop_
_entity_poly.entity_id
_entity_poly.type
_entity_poly.pdbx_seq_one_letter_code
_entity_poly.pdbx_strand_id
1 'polypeptide(L)' 'MKKILELLVCFLHPVAVVLVWLNLASRRDVDGGAKLVWGVFALIPLVPFLYVLTDGELW' A
#
# COMPACT_ATOMS: atom_id res chain seq x y z
N MET A 1 6.94 -22.12 -2.92
CA MET A 1 6.12 -21.39 -1.93
C MET A 1 6.34 -19.88 -1.98
N LYS A 2 7.59 -19.41 -2.06
CA LYS A 2 7.98 -17.98 -2.17
C LYS A 2 7.17 -17.16 -3.21
N LYS A 3 7.04 -17.66 -4.44
CA LYS A 3 6.33 -16.98 -5.54
C LYS A 3 4.81 -16.87 -5.37
N ILE A 4 4.19 -17.77 -4.62
CA ILE A 4 2.74 -17.69 -4.34
C ILE A 4 2.47 -16.56 -3.33
N LEU A 5 3.32 -16.45 -2.29
CA LEU A 5 3.26 -15.36 -1.33
C LEU A 5 3.51 -13.99 -1.98
N GLU A 6 4.53 -13.88 -2.83
CA GLU A 6 4.79 -12.65 -3.60
C GLU A 6 3.57 -12.24 -4.44
N LEU A 7 2.96 -13.18 -5.15
CA LEU A 7 1.79 -12.93 -5.97
C LEU A 7 0.59 -12.50 -5.13
N LEU A 8 0.37 -13.15 -3.99
CA LEU A 8 -0.71 -12.83 -3.07
C LEU A 8 -0.53 -11.42 -2.47
N VAL A 9 0.70 -11.05 -2.10
CA VAL A 9 1.05 -9.69 -1.64
C VAL A 9 0.83 -8.64 -2.73
N CYS A 10 1.15 -8.95 -3.99
CA CYS A 10 0.86 -8.08 -5.13
C CYS A 10 -0.64 -7.79 -5.30
N PHE A 11 -1.54 -8.71 -4.89
CA PHE A 11 -2.98 -8.46 -4.90
C PHE A 11 -3.49 -7.76 -3.64
N LEU A 12 -2.88 -8.03 -2.48
CA LEU A 12 -3.28 -7.39 -1.22
C LEU A 12 -3.02 -5.88 -1.21
N HIS A 13 -1.92 -5.42 -1.82
CA HIS A 13 -1.61 -3.98 -1.84
C HIS A 13 -2.67 -3.15 -2.58
N PRO A 14 -3.09 -3.46 -3.83
CA PRO A 14 -4.20 -2.76 -4.50
C PRO A 14 -5.49 -2.74 -3.68
N VAL A 15 -5.85 -3.85 -3.01
CA VAL A 15 -7.03 -3.91 -2.15
C VAL A 15 -6.86 -2.97 -0.96
N ALA A 16 -5.70 -2.98 -0.31
CA ALA A 16 -5.39 -2.08 0.79
C ALA A 16 -5.46 -0.60 0.37
N VAL A 17 -4.95 -0.25 -0.81
CA VAL A 17 -5.05 1.12 -1.38
C VAL A 17 -6.51 1.55 -1.49
N VAL A 18 -7.37 0.71 -2.06
CA VAL A 18 -8.81 1.03 -2.21
C VAL A 18 -9.45 1.22 -0.83
N LEU A 19 -9.16 0.34 0.13
CA LEU A 19 -9.69 0.46 1.49
C LEU A 19 -9.21 1.75 2.18
N VAL A 20 -7.95 2.15 1.99
CA VAL A 20 -7.41 3.43 2.50
C VAL A 20 -8.17 4.61 1.89
N TRP A 21 -8.42 4.60 0.58
CA TRP A 21 -9.16 5.67 -0.09
C TRP A 21 -10.60 5.77 0.40
N LEU A 22 -11.31 4.64 0.55
CA LEU A 22 -12.65 4.60 1.11
C LEU A 22 -12.68 5.18 2.55
N ASN A 23 -11.71 4.78 3.37
CA ASN A 23 -11.56 5.31 4.72
C ASN A 23 -11.33 6.84 4.71
N LEU A 24 -10.37 7.33 3.93
CA LEU A 24 -10.07 8.77 3.81
C LEU A 24 -11.27 9.58 3.28
N ALA A 25 -12.03 9.03 2.33
CA ALA A 25 -13.23 9.67 1.82
C ALA A 25 -14.29 9.84 2.93
N SER A 26 -14.45 8.83 3.80
CA SER A 26 -15.45 8.84 4.88
C SER A 26 -15.07 9.73 6.08
N ARG A 27 -13.77 9.97 6.32
CA ARG A 27 -13.28 10.74 7.48
C ARG A 27 -13.65 12.22 7.36
N ARG A 28 -14.20 12.79 8.43
CA ARG A 28 -14.58 14.22 8.49
C ARG A 28 -13.59 15.08 9.26
N ASP A 29 -12.66 14.43 9.97
CA ASP A 29 -11.68 15.01 10.88
C ASP A 29 -10.31 15.28 10.22
N VAL A 30 -10.18 14.95 8.92
CA VAL A 30 -8.95 15.14 8.15
C VAL A 30 -9.21 16.17 7.05
N ASP A 31 -8.35 17.18 6.98
CA ASP A 31 -8.41 18.22 5.94
C ASP A 31 -8.21 17.63 4.53
N GLY A 32 -8.79 18.30 3.53
CA GLY A 32 -8.74 17.87 2.12
C GLY A 32 -7.31 17.69 1.58
N GLY A 33 -6.39 18.59 1.93
CA GLY A 33 -4.99 18.48 1.51
C GLY A 33 -4.29 17.26 2.12
N ALA A 34 -4.53 17.01 3.41
CA ALA A 34 -4.00 15.84 4.09
C ALA A 34 -4.56 14.53 3.49
N LYS A 35 -5.85 14.47 3.14
CA LYS A 35 -6.43 13.31 2.44
C LYS A 35 -5.74 13.03 1.10
N LEU A 36 -5.43 14.08 0.35
CA LEU A 36 -4.77 13.98 -0.95
C LEU A 36 -3.35 13.41 -0.81
N VAL A 37 -2.57 13.94 0.14
CA VAL A 37 -1.22 13.44 0.46
C VAL A 37 -1.27 11.96 0.87
N TRP A 38 -2.14 11.59 1.81
CA TRP A 38 -2.27 10.21 2.27
C TRP A 38 -2.76 9.27 1.17
N GLY A 39 -3.70 9.71 0.34
CA GLY A 39 -4.20 8.93 -0.79
C GLY A 39 -3.11 8.63 -1.81
N VAL A 40 -2.23 9.58 -2.09
CA VAL A 40 -1.08 9.40 -2.99
C VAL A 40 0.00 8.54 -2.34
N PHE A 41 0.34 8.78 -1.07
CA PHE A 41 1.35 7.99 -0.36
C PHE A 41 0.98 6.50 -0.29
N ALA A 42 -0.30 6.18 -0.13
CA ALA A 42 -0.78 4.80 -0.10
C ALA A 42 -0.49 4.01 -1.39
N LEU A 43 -0.33 4.70 -2.54
CA LEU A 43 0.00 4.02 -3.81
C LEU A 43 1.37 3.36 -3.78
N ILE A 44 2.30 3.86 -2.97
CA ILE A 44 3.69 3.40 -2.91
C ILE A 44 3.73 2.04 -2.19
N PRO A 45 4.03 0.92 -2.91
CA PRO A 45 4.06 -0.38 -2.29
C PRO A 45 5.41 -0.58 -1.58
N LEU A 46 5.44 -0.30 -0.27
CA LEU A 46 6.67 -0.42 0.54
C LEU A 46 7.29 -1.82 0.48
N VAL A 47 6.49 -2.88 0.32
CA VAL A 47 6.99 -4.26 0.30
C VAL A 47 7.87 -4.55 -0.92
N PRO A 48 7.47 -4.29 -2.18
CA PRO A 48 8.36 -4.33 -3.34
C PRO A 48 9.64 -3.49 -3.20
N PHE A 49 9.55 -2.28 -2.64
CA PHE A 49 10.73 -1.45 -2.40
C PHE A 49 11.69 -2.15 -1.44
N LEU A 50 11.20 -2.59 -0.28
CA LEU A 50 12.04 -3.28 0.68
C LEU A 50 12.61 -4.58 0.07
N TYR A 51 11.81 -5.35 -0.68
CA TYR A 51 12.28 -6.58 -1.32
C TYR A 51 13.44 -6.32 -2.28
N VAL A 52 13.39 -5.25 -3.07
CA VAL A 52 14.50 -4.83 -3.92
C VAL A 52 15.69 -4.34 -3.09
N LEU A 53 15.47 -3.55 -2.04
CA LEU A 53 16.53 -3.05 -1.17
C LEU A 53 17.25 -4.15 -0.38
N THR A 54 16.58 -5.27 -0.11
CA THR A 54 17.16 -6.43 0.58
C THR A 54 17.66 -7.50 -0.40
N ASP A 55 17.90 -7.18 -1.67
CA ASP A 55 18.33 -8.15 -2.70
C ASP A 55 17.43 -9.41 -2.80
N GLY A 56 16.14 -9.24 -2.52
CA GLY A 56 15.16 -10.33 -2.51
C GLY A 56 15.18 -11.22 -1.26
N GLU A 57 15.95 -10.87 -0.23
CA GLU A 57 16.09 -11.58 1.06
C GLU A 57 15.06 -11.15 2.12
N LEU A 58 13.81 -10.91 1.74
CA LEU A 58 12.79 -10.48 2.72
C LEU A 58 12.04 -11.63 3.42
N TRP A 59 12.37 -12.89 3.07
CA TRP A 59 11.99 -14.14 3.73
C TRP A 59 12.66 -15.32 3.01
#